data_AF-A0A9W7EX44-F1
#
_entry.id   AF-A0A9W7EX44-F1
#
_cell.length_a   1.000
_cell.length_b   1.000
_cell.length_c   1.000
_cell.angle_alpha   90.00
_cell.angle_beta   90.00
_cell.angle_gamma   90.00
#
_symmetry.space_group_name_H-M   'P 1'
#
loop_
_entity.id
_entity.type
_entity.pdbx_description
1 polymer ?
#
loop_
_entity_poly.entity_id
_entity_poly.type
_entity_poly.pdbx_seq_one_letter_code
_entity_poly.pdbx_strand_id
1 'polypeptide(L)' 'MSSFTSLTDFDYSVSVSISSSTVTSQRLPLILLKLTLSNPDGTEKHEVIEMDKQGLETFIKELGVIEDKRMEILGEG' A
#
# COMPACT_ATOMS: atom_id res chain seq x y z
N MET A 1 19.23 16.59 -1.65
CA MET A 1 18.88 15.18 -1.43
C MET A 1 17.91 15.13 -0.26
N SER A 2 16.78 14.42 -0.40
CA SER A 2 15.78 14.28 0.67
C SER A 2 16.42 13.63 1.90
N SER A 3 16.14 14.14 3.10
CA SER A 3 16.59 13.54 4.36
C SER A 3 15.73 12.36 4.81
N PHE A 4 14.70 12.01 4.04
CA PHE A 4 13.73 10.97 4.37
C PHE A 4 13.55 9.99 3.21
N THR A 5 13.25 8.74 3.55
CA THR A 5 12.79 7.74 2.57
C THR A 5 11.53 8.24 1.90
N SER A 6 11.47 8.12 0.58
CA SER A 6 10.34 8.58 -0.23
C SER A 6 9.85 7.48 -1.16
N LEU A 7 8.54 7.42 -1.38
CA LEU A 7 7.95 6.57 -2.40
C LEU A 7 8.25 7.17 -3.78
N THR A 8 8.93 6.41 -4.64
CA THR A 8 9.33 6.87 -5.98
C THR A 8 8.57 6.17 -7.10
N ASP A 9 8.10 4.94 -6.88
CA ASP A 9 7.27 4.22 -7.84
C ASP A 9 6.25 3.33 -7.14
N PHE A 10 5.13 3.10 -7.82
CA PHE A 10 3.96 2.39 -7.33
C PHE A 10 3.32 1.57 -8.45
N ASP A 11 3.12 0.28 -8.19
CA ASP A 11 2.40 -0.63 -9.10
C ASP A 11 1.49 -1.57 -8.29
N TYR A 12 0.50 -2.16 -8.95
CA TYR A 12 -0.39 -3.14 -8.34
C TYR A 12 -0.71 -4.29 -9.28
N SER A 13 -0.97 -5.46 -8.70
CA SER A 13 -1.48 -6.62 -9.45
C SER A 13 -2.55 -7.35 -8.67
N VAL A 14 -3.56 -7.87 -9.37
CA VAL A 14 -4.64 -8.66 -8.78
C VAL A 14 -4.33 -10.14 -8.99
N SER A 15 -4.37 -10.93 -7.92
CA SER A 15 -4.17 -12.37 -7.95
C SER A 15 -5.36 -13.10 -7.32
N VAL A 16 -5.46 -14.40 -7.54
CA VAL A 16 -6.45 -15.25 -6.89
C VAL A 16 -5.69 -16.35 -6.16
N SER A 17 -5.78 -16.36 -4.84
CA SER A 17 -5.14 -17.38 -3.99
C SER A 17 -6.16 -18.40 -3.51
N ILE A 18 -5.70 -19.62 -3.22
CA ILE A 18 -6.53 -20.66 -2.60
C ILE A 18 -6.30 -20.56 -1.10
N SER A 19 -7.35 -20.24 -0.35
CA SER A 19 -7.29 -20.21 1.10
C SER A 19 -6.95 -21.61 1.65
N SER A 20 -5.92 -21.69 2.49
CA SER A 20 -5.55 -22.92 3.20
C SER A 20 -6.34 -23.14 4.49
N SER A 21 -7.14 -22.16 4.92
CA SER A 21 -7.81 -22.16 6.23
C SER A 21 -9.24 -22.73 6.22
N THR A 22 -9.82 -22.99 5.05
CA THR A 22 -11.17 -23.56 4.90
C THR A 22 -11.12 -24.95 4.26
N VAL A 23 -11.89 -25.90 4.82
CA VAL A 23 -12.05 -27.29 4.31
C VAL A 23 -12.52 -27.31 2.85
N THR A 24 -13.17 -26.24 2.40
CA THR A 24 -13.45 -25.92 1.00
C THR A 24 -12.39 -24.97 0.46
N SER A 25 -11.77 -25.33 -0.68
CA SER A 25 -10.81 -24.49 -1.40
C SER A 25 -11.47 -23.21 -1.94
N GLN A 26 -11.60 -22.20 -1.08
CA GLN A 26 -12.17 -20.92 -1.46
C GLN A 26 -11.10 -20.09 -2.16
N ARG A 27 -11.42 -19.67 -3.40
CA ARG A 27 -10.61 -18.72 -4.16
C ARG A 27 -10.83 -17.32 -3.60
N LEU A 28 -9.77 -16.70 -3.09
CA LEU A 28 -9.79 -15.35 -2.54
C LEU A 28 -9.06 -14.40 -3.50
N PRO A 29 -9.73 -13.35 -4.01
CA PRO A 29 -9.04 -12.30 -4.74
C PRO A 29 -8.15 -11.51 -3.79
N LEU A 30 -6.89 -11.32 -4.18
CA LEU A 30 -5.89 -10.57 -3.45
C LEU A 30 -5.32 -9.47 -4.34
N ILE A 31 -4.90 -8.38 -3.70
CA ILE A 31 -4.22 -7.27 -4.34
C ILE A 31 -2.81 -7.23 -3.77
N LEU A 32 -1.83 -7.28 -4.67
CA LEU A 32 -0.42 -7.11 -4.38
C LEU A 32 -0.03 -5.68 -4.73
N LEU A 33 0.27 -4.90 -3.70
CA LEU A 33 0.78 -3.55 -3.82
C LEU A 33 2.31 -3.59 -3.85
N LYS A 34 2.92 -3.03 -4.89
CA LYS A 34 4.37 -2.98 -5.05
C LYS A 34 4.83 -1.54 -4.91
N LEU A 35 5.70 -1.28 -3.96
CA LEU A 35 6.22 0.04 -3.64
C LEU A 35 7.72 0.05 -3.86
N THR A 36 8.21 1.04 -4.60
CA THR A 36 9.64 1.34 -4.69
C THR A 36 9.92 2.57 -3.87
N LEU A 37 10.80 2.42 -2.89
CA LEU A 37 11.20 3.46 -1.96
C LEU A 37 12.65 3.85 -2.24
N SER A 38 12.91 5.14 -2.37
CA SER A 38 14.27 5.68 -2.42
C SER A 38 14.67 6.18 -1.04
N ASN A 39 15.80 5.68 -0.54
CA ASN A 39 16.38 6.06 0.75
C ASN A 39 17.35 7.24 0.60
N PRO A 40 17.60 8.01 1.67
CA PRO A 40 18.53 9.15 1.65
C PRO A 40 19.97 8.79 1.29
N ASP A 41 20.38 7.54 1.51
CA ASP A 41 21.70 7.02 1.18
C ASP A 41 21.85 6.63 -0.31
N GLY A 42 20.81 6.86 -1.11
CA GLY A 42 20.76 6.53 -2.54
C GLY A 42 20.41 5.08 -2.83
N THR A 43 20.14 4.26 -1.81
CA THR A 43 19.64 2.89 -2.01
C THR A 43 18.15 2.88 -2.37
N GLU A 44 17.75 1.84 -3.08
CA GLU A 44 16.33 1.56 -3.35
C GLU A 44 15.88 0.36 -2.54
N LYS A 45 14.61 0.39 -2.13
CA LYS A 45 13.95 -0.68 -1.39
C LYS A 45 12.63 -1.00 -2.05
N HIS A 46 12.41 -2.27 -2.36
CA HIS A 46 11.14 -2.74 -2.91
C HIS A 46 10.34 -3.46 -1.82
N GLU A 47 9.10 -3.02 -1.63
CA GLU A 47 8.17 -3.59 -0.66
C GLU A 47 6.94 -4.13 -1.39
N VAL A 48 6.50 -5.32 -1.00
CA VAL A 48 5.27 -5.94 -1.54
C VAL A 48 4.31 -6.19 -0.40
N ILE A 49 3.12 -5.61 -0.51
CA ILE A 49 2.06 -5.73 0.49
C ILE A 49 0.92 -6.51 -0.15
N GLU A 50 0.56 -7.65 0.46
CA GLU A 50 -0.59 -8.44 0.05
C GLU A 50 -1.79 -8.07 0.92
N MET A 51 -2.92 -7.78 0.27
CA MET A 51 -4.16 -7.41 0.94
C MET A 51 -5.34 -8.10 0.28
N ASP A 52 -6.34 -8.47 1.08
CA ASP A 52 -7.68 -8.73 0.56
C ASP A 52 -8.44 -7.42 0.33
N LYS A 53 -9.69 -7.53 -0.11
CA LYS A 53 -10.56 -6.37 -0.34
C LYS A 53 -10.71 -5.50 0.90
N GLN A 54 -10.92 -6.10 2.07
CA GLN A 54 -11.15 -5.35 3.31
C GLN A 54 -9.89 -4.62 3.77
N GLY A 55 -8.72 -5.26 3.62
CA GLY A 55 -7.41 -4.67 3.87
C GLY A 55 -7.17 -3.45 2.97
N LEU A 56 -7.47 -3.56 1.67
CA LEU A 56 -7.32 -2.43 0.75
C LEU A 56 -8.27 -1.27 1.09
N GLU A 57 -9.56 -1.55 1.36
CA GLU A 57 -10.54 -0.52 1.73
C GLU A 57 -10.08 0.24 2.99
N THR A 58 -9.54 -0.49 3.97
CA THR A 58 -8.98 0.11 5.19
C THR A 58 -7.74 0.95 4.88
N PHE A 59 -6.81 0.44 4.07
CA PHE A 59 -5.59 1.14 3.68
C PHE A 59 -5.88 2.47 2.97
N ILE A 60 -6.79 2.46 1.98
CA ILE A 60 -7.17 3.67 1.24
C ILE A 60 -7.83 4.70 2.17
N LYS A 61 -8.69 4.25 3.09
CA LYS A 61 -9.33 5.13 4.06
C LYS A 61 -8.30 5.84 4.95
N GLU A 62 -7.31 5.11 5.46
CA GLU A 62 -6.25 5.69 6.30
C GLU A 62 -5.38 6.67 5.51
N LEU A 63 -5.09 6.41 4.23
CA LEU A 63 -4.40 7.37 3.37
C LEU A 63 -5.20 8.67 3.21
N GLY A 64 -6.52 8.58 3.03
CA GLY A 64 -7.40 9.75 2.96
C GLY A 64 -7.34 10.58 4.24
N VAL A 65 -7.37 9.94 5.41
CA VAL A 65 -7.25 10.65 6.70
C VAL A 65 -5.91 11.38 6.84
N ILE A 66 -4.81 10.81 6.33
CA ILE A 66 -3.50 11.45 6.35
C ILE A 66 -3.50 12.67 5.42
N GLU A 67 -4.10 12.54 4.24
CA GLU A 67 -4.19 13.64 3.27
C GLU A 67 -5.04 14.80 3.80
N ASP A 68 -6.21 14.50 4.37
CA ASP A 68 -7.08 15.53 4.97
C ASP A 68 -6.32 16.31 6.06
N LYS A 69 -5.61 15.60 6.95
CA LYS A 69 -4.75 16.22 7.97
C LYS A 69 -3.64 17.07 7.38
N ARG A 70 -3.04 16.63 6.26
CA ARG A 70 -2.00 17.39 5.55
C ARG A 70 -2.57 18.72 5.04
N MET A 71 -3.76 18.69 4.46
CA MET A 71 -4.45 19.87 3.94
C MET A 71 -4.85 20.84 5.06
N GLU A 72 -5.36 20.33 6.19
CA GLU A 72 -5.65 21.14 7.38
C GLU A 72 -4.41 21.88 7.90
N ILE A 73 -3.25 21.20 7.97
CA ILE A 73 -1.98 21.80 8.42
C ILE A 73 -1.51 22.89 7.46
N LEU A 74 -1.73 22.72 6.15
CA LEU A 74 -1.33 23.69 5.13
C LEU A 74 -2.31 24.87 5.00
N GLY A 75 -3.48 24.81 5.65
CA GLY A 75 -4.52 25.85 5.54
C GLY A 75 -5.21 25.89 4.18
N GLU A 76 -5.10 24.81 3.40
CA GLU A 76 -5.75 24.65 2.10
C GLU A 76 -7.03 23.82 2.29
N GLY A 77 -8.10 24.45 2.75
CA GLY A 77 -9.42 23.82 2.95
C GLY A 77 -10.54 24.62 2.32
#